data_AF-A0A954EZ62-F1
#
_entry.id   AF-A0A954EZ62-F1
#
_cell.length_a   1.000
_cell.length_b   1.000
_cell.length_c   1.000
_cell.angle_alpha   90.00
_cell.angle_beta   90.00
_cell.angle_gamma   90.00
#
_symmetry.space_group_name_H-M   'P 1'
#
loop_
_entity.id
_entity.type
_entity.pdbx_description
1 polymer ?
#
loop_
_entity_poly.entity_id
_entity_poly.type
_entity_poly.pdbx_seq_one_letter_code
_entity_poly.pdbx_strand_id
1 'polypeptide(L)'
;MASSHRILIGLLALSVTAVGCTHVQLQRSHNKHISTLTDIAYRQTLDNIAMIHCNPGALPHVSIVGAGQTQVSDTGRGSVGWTFVPGDYTRTALGLDGSRTLAESWTTAPVTDADKLKHLQCALRLMTKGYALEITEFQKEVPVPDPLGVDGLKVTEWKTYYRVGLCSDTACHECLKELVDVGFLASPPKKDIAGNKLELKTFAAAEKYLAQLSEEMCCKLPTRWYGFSEKKFSIWKKHCHTGVYDGCCGKYIAWVDSCNVDALSRATLTLQKLAVLEDPSTPSMEVRRLVKIGGEELEYKATVAGSLDDAEADIQKFIDARPDPNKIGPEDAGGQRPQRFNFENLKSLPPREQKSTPAPFLQQFNTPIVVPSTGSAIQITP
;
A
#
# COMPACT_ATOMS: atom_id res chain seq x y z
N MET A 1 -5.94 56.58 -44.57
CA MET A 1 -5.05 55.39 -44.47
C MET A 1 -4.16 55.36 -43.22
N ALA A 2 -3.76 56.50 -42.62
CA ALA A 2 -2.92 56.48 -41.42
C ALA A 2 -3.63 56.00 -40.12
N SER A 3 -4.95 56.06 -40.06
CA SER A 3 -5.73 55.65 -38.86
C SER A 3 -5.90 54.13 -38.74
N SER A 4 -6.02 53.42 -39.87
CA SER A 4 -6.22 51.95 -39.91
C SER A 4 -5.00 51.17 -39.42
N HIS A 5 -3.77 51.68 -39.65
CA HIS A 5 -2.55 51.04 -39.13
C HIS A 5 -2.43 51.12 -37.61
N ARG A 6 -2.89 52.20 -36.98
CA ARG A 6 -2.83 52.34 -35.51
C ARG A 6 -3.76 51.35 -34.81
N ILE A 7 -4.94 51.11 -35.37
CA ILE A 7 -5.90 50.13 -34.83
C ILE A 7 -5.35 48.71 -34.99
N LEU A 8 -4.74 48.39 -36.14
CA LEU A 8 -4.18 47.06 -36.39
C LEU A 8 -2.99 46.75 -35.47
N ILE A 9 -2.11 47.72 -35.23
CA ILE A 9 -1.00 47.58 -34.27
C ILE A 9 -1.52 47.42 -32.84
N GLY A 10 -2.57 48.17 -32.46
CA GLY A 10 -3.20 48.03 -31.15
C GLY A 10 -3.83 46.65 -30.92
N LEU A 11 -4.53 46.11 -31.91
CA LEU A 11 -5.11 44.76 -31.85
C LEU A 11 -4.02 43.67 -31.80
N LEU A 12 -2.94 43.85 -32.54
CA LEU A 12 -1.83 42.89 -32.56
C LEU A 12 -1.08 42.90 -31.23
N ALA A 13 -0.83 44.07 -30.64
CA ALA A 13 -0.25 44.19 -29.30
C ALA A 13 -1.15 43.58 -28.21
N LEU A 14 -2.48 43.77 -28.31
CA LEU A 14 -3.45 43.17 -27.39
C LEU A 14 -3.49 41.63 -27.52
N SER A 15 -3.30 41.10 -28.72
CA SER A 15 -3.27 39.65 -28.94
C SER A 15 -2.07 38.98 -28.26
N VAL A 16 -0.90 39.64 -28.23
CA VAL A 16 0.32 39.09 -27.63
C VAL A 16 0.25 39.08 -26.09
N THR A 17 -0.39 40.08 -25.48
CA THR A 17 -0.54 40.12 -24.01
C THR A 17 -1.58 39.13 -23.49
N ALA A 18 -2.58 38.77 -24.30
CA ALA A 18 -3.61 37.80 -23.91
C ALA A 18 -3.09 36.36 -23.75
N VAL A 19 -2.02 35.97 -24.46
CA VAL A 19 -1.46 34.60 -24.40
C VAL A 19 -0.75 34.30 -23.07
N GLY A 20 -0.21 35.32 -22.38
CA GLY A 20 0.49 35.13 -21.10
C GLY A 20 -0.44 34.83 -19.91
N CYS A 21 -1.69 35.28 -19.96
CA CYS A 21 -2.64 35.10 -18.86
C CYS A 21 -3.15 33.65 -18.74
N THR A 22 -3.22 32.90 -19.84
CA THR A 22 -3.73 31.52 -19.84
C THR A 22 -2.78 30.57 -19.12
N HIS A 23 -1.47 30.72 -19.32
CA HIS A 23 -0.46 29.89 -18.66
C HIS A 23 -0.48 30.04 -17.13
N VAL A 24 -0.53 31.29 -16.62
CA VAL A 24 -0.58 31.55 -15.17
C VAL A 24 -1.86 30.98 -14.55
N GLN A 25 -2.98 31.06 -15.26
CA GLN A 25 -4.24 30.50 -14.78
C GLN A 25 -4.24 28.97 -14.80
N LEU A 26 -3.65 28.35 -15.82
CA LEU A 26 -3.46 26.90 -15.87
C LEU A 26 -2.59 26.43 -14.70
N GLN A 27 -1.47 27.09 -14.43
CA GLN A 27 -0.59 26.77 -13.31
C GLN A 27 -1.30 26.90 -11.95
N ARG A 28 -2.06 27.97 -11.73
CA ARG A 28 -2.85 28.14 -10.50
C ARG A 28 -3.92 27.06 -10.35
N SER A 29 -4.59 26.69 -11.42
CA SER A 29 -5.63 25.65 -11.41
C SER A 29 -5.00 24.28 -11.16
N HIS A 30 -3.88 23.99 -11.79
CA HIS A 30 -3.09 22.77 -11.57
C HIS A 30 -2.61 22.65 -10.12
N ASN A 31 -2.07 23.71 -9.53
CA ASN A 31 -1.64 23.70 -8.12
C ASN A 31 -2.81 23.49 -7.16
N LYS A 32 -3.97 24.12 -7.44
CA LYS A 32 -5.19 23.87 -6.67
C LYS A 32 -5.64 22.42 -6.82
N HIS A 33 -5.63 21.90 -8.03
CA HIS A 33 -6.00 20.51 -8.30
C HIS A 33 -5.09 19.54 -7.54
N ILE A 34 -3.76 19.68 -7.63
CA ILE A 34 -2.82 18.85 -6.86
C ILE A 34 -3.10 18.92 -5.36
N SER A 35 -3.47 20.08 -4.81
CA SER A 35 -3.79 20.18 -3.38
C SER A 35 -5.05 19.39 -2.96
N THR A 36 -5.97 19.12 -3.89
CA THR A 36 -7.15 18.28 -3.60
C THR A 36 -6.79 16.81 -3.40
N LEU A 37 -5.68 16.35 -3.98
CA LEU A 37 -5.20 14.98 -3.85
C LEU A 37 -4.91 14.61 -2.39
N THR A 38 -4.16 15.49 -1.71
CA THR A 38 -3.83 15.29 -0.30
C THR A 38 -5.07 15.37 0.59
N ASP A 39 -6.03 16.24 0.25
CA ASP A 39 -7.27 16.37 1.01
C ASP A 39 -8.15 15.11 0.90
N ILE A 40 -8.24 14.52 -0.29
CA ILE A 40 -8.93 13.24 -0.51
C ILE A 40 -8.30 12.14 0.34
N ALA A 41 -6.96 12.02 0.31
CA ALA A 41 -6.25 11.00 1.07
C ALA A 41 -6.40 11.20 2.59
N TYR A 42 -6.31 12.43 3.08
CA TYR A 42 -6.51 12.76 4.49
C TYR A 42 -7.92 12.47 4.96
N ARG A 43 -8.92 12.83 4.15
CA ARG A 43 -10.31 12.56 4.47
C ARG A 43 -10.57 11.06 4.52
N GLN A 44 -10.04 10.28 3.58
CA GLN A 44 -10.14 8.83 3.60
C GLN A 44 -9.50 8.21 4.86
N THR A 45 -8.34 8.69 5.28
CA THR A 45 -7.71 8.27 6.55
C THR A 45 -8.62 8.58 7.74
N LEU A 46 -9.17 9.78 7.82
CA LEU A 46 -10.02 10.21 8.94
C LEU A 46 -11.39 9.51 8.95
N ASP A 47 -12.00 9.29 7.79
CA ASP A 47 -13.25 8.54 7.65
C ASP A 47 -13.06 7.09 8.14
N ASN A 48 -11.93 6.47 7.79
CA ASN A 48 -11.57 5.13 8.26
C ASN A 48 -11.30 5.09 9.77
N ILE A 49 -10.64 6.11 10.33
CA ILE A 49 -10.41 6.23 11.78
C ILE A 49 -11.75 6.37 12.52
N ALA A 50 -12.66 7.22 12.04
CA ALA A 50 -14.00 7.38 12.60
C ALA A 50 -14.80 6.06 12.53
N MET A 51 -14.68 5.34 11.41
CA MET A 51 -15.33 4.04 11.21
C MET A 51 -14.81 2.97 12.19
N ILE A 52 -13.49 2.81 12.30
CA ILE A 52 -12.86 1.82 13.19
C ILE A 52 -13.12 2.13 14.66
N HIS A 53 -13.24 3.41 15.02
CA HIS A 53 -13.60 3.81 16.38
C HIS A 53 -15.03 3.36 16.77
N CYS A 54 -16.01 3.50 15.86
CA CYS A 54 -17.37 2.98 16.11
C CYS A 54 -17.41 1.46 16.06
N ASN A 55 -16.79 0.86 15.04
CA ASN A 55 -16.78 -0.58 14.88
C ASN A 55 -15.35 -1.07 14.61
N PRO A 56 -14.65 -1.61 15.61
CA PRO A 56 -13.31 -2.16 15.42
C PRO A 56 -13.27 -3.26 14.35
N GLY A 57 -14.38 -4.00 14.17
CA GLY A 57 -14.57 -5.05 13.16
C GLY A 57 -14.75 -4.57 11.73
N ALA A 58 -14.92 -3.27 11.48
CA ALA A 58 -15.16 -2.75 10.15
C ALA A 58 -13.91 -2.88 9.26
N LEU A 59 -14.11 -3.21 7.99
CA LEU A 59 -13.04 -3.21 6.99
C LEU A 59 -12.84 -1.77 6.48
N PRO A 60 -11.61 -1.25 6.47
CA PRO A 60 -11.34 0.07 5.93
C PRO A 60 -11.60 0.13 4.43
N HIS A 61 -12.05 1.29 3.94
CA HIS A 61 -12.13 1.54 2.50
C HIS A 61 -10.96 2.45 2.14
N VAL A 62 -9.92 1.87 1.55
CA VAL A 62 -8.74 2.61 1.06
C VAL A 62 -8.73 2.57 -0.46
N SER A 63 -8.44 3.70 -1.08
CA SER A 63 -8.33 3.84 -2.52
C SER A 63 -7.02 4.54 -2.81
N ILE A 64 -6.19 3.90 -3.61
CA ILE A 64 -4.95 4.51 -4.07
C ILE A 64 -5.35 5.46 -5.19
N VAL A 65 -5.04 6.75 -5.02
CA VAL A 65 -5.25 7.72 -6.08
C VAL A 65 -4.08 7.60 -7.05
N GLY A 66 -4.41 7.32 -8.31
CA GLY A 66 -3.45 7.16 -9.40
C GLY A 66 -3.17 8.49 -10.10
N ALA A 67 -3.34 8.51 -11.42
CA ALA A 67 -3.13 9.71 -12.22
C ALA A 67 -4.35 10.65 -12.18
N GLY A 68 -4.08 11.95 -12.10
CA GLY A 68 -5.05 13.01 -12.31
C GLY A 68 -4.93 13.61 -13.71
N GLN A 69 -6.05 13.87 -14.36
CA GLN A 69 -6.11 14.62 -15.62
C GLN A 69 -6.91 15.91 -15.40
N THR A 70 -6.30 17.03 -15.77
CA THR A 70 -6.97 18.33 -15.87
C THR A 70 -7.14 18.68 -17.35
N GLN A 71 -8.38 18.73 -17.82
CA GLN A 71 -8.70 19.20 -19.17
C GLN A 71 -9.31 20.60 -19.08
N VAL A 72 -8.65 21.56 -19.73
CA VAL A 72 -9.19 22.91 -19.92
C VAL A 72 -9.72 23.00 -21.34
N SER A 73 -11.01 23.27 -21.49
CA SER A 73 -11.64 23.54 -22.79
C SER A 73 -12.08 25.00 -22.84
N ASP A 74 -11.41 25.77 -23.69
CA ASP A 74 -11.76 27.15 -23.98
C ASP A 74 -12.56 27.18 -25.29
N THR A 75 -13.82 27.63 -25.23
CA THR A 75 -14.65 27.82 -26.41
C THR A 75 -14.94 29.31 -26.57
N GLY A 76 -14.39 29.91 -27.63
CA GLY A 76 -14.69 31.28 -28.04
C GLY A 76 -15.55 31.25 -29.29
N ARG A 77 -16.74 31.85 -29.25
CA ARG A 77 -17.60 32.03 -30.42
C ARG A 77 -17.75 33.52 -30.70
N GLY A 78 -17.09 33.98 -31.77
CA GLY A 78 -17.37 35.27 -32.38
C GLY A 78 -18.54 35.13 -33.35
N SER A 79 -19.58 35.94 -33.17
CA SER A 79 -20.68 36.08 -34.12
C SER A 79 -20.85 37.55 -34.46
N VAL A 80 -20.93 37.85 -35.75
CA VAL A 80 -21.28 39.20 -36.25
C VAL A 80 -22.66 39.07 -36.85
N GLY A 81 -23.67 39.53 -36.12
CA GLY A 81 -25.06 39.52 -36.55
C GLY A 81 -25.45 40.88 -37.12
N TRP A 82 -25.96 40.88 -38.35
CA TRP A 82 -26.63 42.05 -38.93
C TRP A 82 -28.12 41.86 -38.75
N THR A 83 -28.75 42.64 -37.87
CA THR A 83 -30.20 42.56 -37.69
C THR A 83 -30.83 43.74 -38.42
N PHE A 84 -31.52 43.47 -39.53
CA PHE A 84 -32.28 44.47 -40.25
C PHE A 84 -33.63 44.70 -39.54
N VAL A 85 -33.83 45.88 -38.97
CA VAL A 85 -35.10 46.28 -38.36
C VAL A 85 -35.74 47.32 -39.29
N PRO A 86 -36.88 47.01 -39.95
CA PRO A 86 -37.53 47.96 -40.83
C PRO A 86 -37.96 49.21 -40.03
N GLY A 87 -37.42 50.38 -40.38
CA GLY A 87 -37.72 51.66 -39.73
C GLY A 87 -36.65 52.20 -38.78
N ASP A 88 -35.57 51.45 -38.51
CA ASP A 88 -34.40 51.90 -37.73
C ASP A 88 -33.11 51.65 -38.53
N TYR A 89 -32.00 52.32 -38.18
CA TYR A 89 -30.71 52.07 -38.84
C TYR A 89 -30.23 50.65 -38.53
N THR A 90 -29.68 49.95 -39.54
CA THR A 90 -29.14 48.58 -39.41
C THR A 90 -28.20 48.47 -38.21
N ARG A 91 -28.60 47.73 -37.17
CA ARG A 91 -27.76 47.53 -35.97
C ARG A 91 -26.81 46.35 -36.20
N THR A 92 -25.53 46.60 -35.95
CA THR A 92 -24.49 45.58 -35.88
C THR A 92 -24.44 45.04 -34.46
N ALA A 93 -24.75 43.75 -34.29
CA ALA A 93 -24.55 43.04 -33.03
C ALA A 93 -23.24 42.26 -33.12
N LEU A 94 -22.23 42.71 -32.37
CA LEU A 94 -21.00 41.96 -32.16
C LEU A 94 -21.21 41.06 -30.94
N GLY A 95 -21.50 39.77 -31.18
CA GLY A 95 -21.58 38.76 -30.13
C GLY A 95 -20.23 38.09 -29.96
N LEU A 96 -19.46 38.49 -28.96
CA LEU A 96 -18.27 37.77 -28.51
C LEU A 96 -18.68 36.95 -27.28
N ASP A 97 -18.82 35.64 -27.46
CA ASP A 97 -19.01 34.72 -26.35
C ASP A 97 -17.72 33.92 -26.13
N GLY A 98 -17.35 33.73 -24.87
CA GLY A 98 -16.15 33.02 -24.46
C GLY A 98 -16.45 32.26 -23.18
N SER A 99 -16.46 30.94 -23.25
CA SER A 99 -16.64 30.08 -22.08
C SER A 99 -15.41 29.20 -21.87
N ARG A 100 -15.05 29.00 -20.59
CA ARG A 100 -14.01 28.07 -20.17
C ARG A 100 -14.65 26.98 -19.32
N THR A 101 -14.45 25.73 -19.71
CA THR A 101 -14.83 24.56 -18.92
C THR A 101 -13.57 23.88 -18.42
N LEU A 102 -13.50 23.66 -17.11
CA LEU A 102 -12.43 22.91 -16.45
C LEU A 102 -13.01 21.55 -16.04
N ALA A 103 -12.51 20.48 -16.62
CA ALA A 103 -12.84 19.11 -16.23
C ALA A 103 -11.63 18.50 -15.51
N GLU A 104 -11.85 18.07 -14.27
CA GLU A 104 -10.85 17.46 -13.41
C GLU A 104 -11.28 16.02 -13.12
N SER A 105 -10.39 15.05 -13.37
CA SER A 105 -10.67 13.64 -13.15
C SER A 105 -9.48 12.96 -12.47
N TRP A 106 -9.75 12.27 -11.37
CA TRP A 106 -8.77 11.41 -10.70
C TRP A 106 -9.10 9.96 -11.01
N THR A 107 -8.10 9.19 -11.43
CA THR A 107 -8.22 7.74 -11.46
C THR A 107 -7.94 7.19 -10.07
N THR A 108 -8.83 6.35 -9.56
CA THR A 108 -8.71 5.77 -8.23
C THR A 108 -8.81 4.24 -8.34
N ALA A 109 -7.89 3.54 -7.67
CA ALA A 109 -7.87 2.09 -7.60
C ALA A 109 -8.28 1.68 -6.17
N PRO A 110 -9.50 1.17 -5.96
CA PRO A 110 -9.89 0.67 -4.64
C PRO A 110 -9.06 -0.55 -4.28
N VAL A 111 -8.62 -0.63 -3.03
CA VAL A 111 -7.98 -1.84 -2.49
C VAL A 111 -9.09 -2.88 -2.28
N THR A 112 -9.05 -3.94 -3.08
CA THR A 112 -10.05 -5.02 -3.06
C THR A 112 -9.53 -6.32 -2.45
N ASP A 113 -8.23 -6.38 -2.19
CA ASP A 113 -7.55 -7.53 -1.60
C ASP A 113 -7.90 -7.68 -0.12
N ALA A 114 -8.43 -8.85 0.25
CA ALA A 114 -8.87 -9.13 1.62
C ALA A 114 -7.72 -9.10 2.63
N ASP A 115 -6.53 -9.56 2.25
CA ASP A 115 -5.38 -9.62 3.15
C ASP A 115 -4.85 -8.22 3.43
N LYS A 116 -4.73 -7.38 2.39
CA LYS A 116 -4.35 -5.96 2.54
C LYS A 116 -5.37 -5.19 3.37
N LEU A 117 -6.66 -5.45 3.17
CA LEU A 117 -7.72 -4.84 3.98
C LEU A 117 -7.62 -5.24 5.46
N LYS A 118 -7.23 -6.49 5.75
CA LYS A 118 -6.96 -6.98 7.11
C LYS A 118 -5.74 -6.27 7.72
N HIS A 119 -4.65 -6.09 6.96
CA HIS A 119 -3.47 -5.35 7.45
C HIS A 119 -3.79 -3.88 7.72
N LEU A 120 -4.55 -3.23 6.85
CA LEU A 120 -5.04 -1.86 7.05
C LEU A 120 -5.93 -1.76 8.28
N GLN A 121 -6.85 -2.71 8.48
CA GLN A 121 -7.69 -2.78 9.68
C GLN A 121 -6.83 -2.89 10.94
N CYS A 122 -5.81 -3.74 10.91
CA CYS A 122 -4.88 -3.93 12.00
C CYS A 122 -4.09 -2.66 12.34
N ALA A 123 -3.55 -1.97 11.34
CA ALA A 123 -2.86 -0.69 11.54
C ALA A 123 -3.79 0.38 12.14
N LEU A 124 -5.02 0.50 11.64
CA LEU A 124 -6.01 1.46 12.16
C LEU A 124 -6.43 1.13 13.60
N ARG A 125 -6.62 -0.15 13.94
CA ARG A 125 -6.91 -0.58 15.32
C ARG A 125 -5.78 -0.19 16.28
N LEU A 126 -4.53 -0.40 15.88
CA LEU A 126 -3.37 -0.02 16.69
C LEU A 126 -3.24 1.51 16.84
N MET A 127 -3.48 2.26 15.76
CA MET A 127 -3.48 3.74 15.82
C MET A 127 -4.61 4.28 16.71
N THR A 128 -5.77 3.61 16.73
CA THR A 128 -6.96 4.09 17.44
C THR A 128 -7.00 3.72 18.92
N LYS A 129 -6.75 2.45 19.25
CA LYS A 129 -6.69 2.00 20.65
C LYS A 129 -5.40 2.43 21.35
N GLY A 130 -4.37 2.77 20.58
CA GLY A 130 -3.01 2.86 21.07
C GLY A 130 -2.39 1.49 21.27
N TYR A 131 -1.11 1.48 21.62
CA TYR A 131 -0.37 0.27 21.88
C TYR A 131 0.47 0.43 23.15
N ALA A 132 0.46 -0.60 23.97
CA ALA A 132 1.38 -0.78 25.10
C ALA A 132 2.07 -2.12 24.88
N LEU A 133 3.35 -2.07 24.56
CA LEU A 133 4.15 -3.26 24.31
C LEU A 133 4.63 -3.84 25.64
N GLU A 134 4.56 -5.15 25.76
CA GLU A 134 4.97 -5.90 26.96
C GLU A 134 5.75 -7.16 26.56
N ILE A 135 6.70 -7.55 27.40
CA ILE A 135 7.41 -8.81 27.30
C ILE A 135 6.68 -9.83 28.17
N THR A 136 6.16 -10.87 27.55
CA THR A 136 5.52 -12.00 28.24
C THR A 136 6.47 -13.19 28.25
N GLU A 137 6.69 -13.75 29.44
CA GLU A 137 7.43 -14.99 29.63
C GLU A 137 6.49 -16.19 29.47
N PHE A 138 6.90 -17.21 28.72
CA PHE A 138 6.18 -18.47 28.66
C PHE A 138 7.14 -19.65 28.58
N GLN A 139 6.74 -20.77 29.17
CA GLN A 139 7.52 -22.00 29.16
C GLN A 139 6.97 -22.97 28.11
N LYS A 140 7.86 -23.66 27.42
CA LYS A 140 7.50 -24.66 26.40
C LYS A 140 8.37 -25.89 26.56
N GLU A 141 7.74 -27.05 26.50
CA GLU A 141 8.44 -28.33 26.45
C GLU A 141 9.15 -28.50 25.11
N VAL A 142 10.46 -28.74 25.18
CA VAL A 142 11.30 -28.99 24.01
C VAL A 142 11.82 -30.42 24.11
N PRO A 143 11.65 -31.25 23.06
CA PRO A 143 12.24 -32.57 23.04
C PRO A 143 13.77 -32.44 23.08
N VAL A 144 14.39 -33.08 24.05
CA VAL A 144 15.84 -33.17 24.16
C VAL A 144 16.30 -34.25 23.18
N PRO A 145 17.28 -33.97 22.30
CA PRO A 145 17.89 -35.01 21.48
C PRO A 145 18.40 -36.11 22.39
N ASP A 146 17.96 -37.35 22.16
CA ASP A 146 18.24 -38.46 23.05
C ASP A 146 19.76 -38.56 23.33
N PRO A 147 20.20 -38.29 24.57
CA PRO A 147 21.62 -38.29 24.89
C PRO A 147 22.22 -39.70 24.87
N LEU A 148 21.40 -40.76 24.91
CA LEU A 148 21.85 -42.15 25.01
C LEU A 148 21.51 -43.00 23.77
N GLY A 149 20.75 -42.45 22.81
CA GLY A 149 20.33 -43.19 21.62
C GLY A 149 19.49 -44.43 21.95
N VAL A 150 18.75 -44.40 23.05
CA VAL A 150 17.84 -45.46 23.45
C VAL A 150 16.49 -45.21 22.78
N ASP A 151 16.25 -45.94 21.69
CA ASP A 151 14.99 -45.88 20.94
C ASP A 151 13.77 -45.97 21.87
N GLY A 152 13.03 -44.87 21.97
CA GLY A 152 11.72 -44.81 22.65
C GLY A 152 11.64 -43.90 23.88
N LEU A 153 12.75 -43.40 24.44
CA LEU A 153 12.70 -42.47 25.57
C LEU A 153 12.65 -41.00 25.10
N LYS A 154 11.45 -40.41 25.09
CA LYS A 154 11.27 -38.98 24.83
C LYS A 154 11.51 -38.18 26.11
N VAL A 155 12.74 -37.71 26.30
CA VAL A 155 13.05 -36.74 27.36
C VAL A 155 12.64 -35.35 26.88
N THR A 156 11.81 -34.66 27.64
CA THR A 156 11.44 -33.25 27.41
C THR A 156 12.09 -32.35 28.44
N GLU A 157 12.53 -31.17 28.02
CA GLU A 157 13.07 -30.12 28.88
C GLU A 157 12.19 -28.88 28.74
N TRP A 158 11.87 -28.23 29.87
CA TRP A 158 11.17 -26.95 29.86
C TRP A 158 12.15 -25.84 29.52
N LYS A 159 11.91 -25.14 28.41
CA LYS A 159 12.67 -23.94 28.05
C LYS A 159 11.78 -22.70 28.19
N THR A 160 12.32 -21.69 28.82
CA THR A 160 11.71 -20.36 28.89
C THR A 160 11.92 -19.62 27.58
N TYR A 161 10.85 -19.06 27.05
CA TYR A 161 10.83 -18.20 25.88
C TYR A 161 10.15 -16.88 26.23
N TYR A 162 10.49 -15.85 25.46
CA TYR A 162 9.96 -14.50 25.65
C TYR A 162 9.21 -14.08 24.39
N ARG A 163 8.03 -13.49 24.57
CA ARG A 163 7.24 -12.96 23.47
C ARG A 163 6.98 -11.48 23.71
N VAL A 164 7.36 -10.67 22.74
CA VAL A 164 6.99 -9.25 22.70
C VAL A 164 5.60 -9.15 22.09
N GLY A 165 4.65 -8.58 22.82
CA GLY A 165 3.25 -8.47 22.42
C GLY A 165 2.60 -7.21 22.95
N LEU A 166 1.28 -7.10 22.78
CA LEU A 166 0.48 -5.99 23.28
C LEU A 166 -0.20 -6.39 24.59
N CYS A 167 -0.23 -5.47 25.55
CA CYS A 167 -0.60 -5.73 26.95
C CYS A 167 -2.07 -6.13 27.20
N SER A 168 -3.02 -5.89 26.27
CA SER A 168 -4.46 -5.94 26.65
C SER A 168 -5.47 -6.53 25.66
N ASP A 169 -5.08 -7.08 24.51
CA ASP A 169 -6.06 -7.64 23.56
C ASP A 169 -5.44 -8.70 22.65
N THR A 170 -5.98 -9.92 22.68
CA THR A 170 -5.54 -11.02 21.81
C THR A 170 -5.73 -10.67 20.34
N ALA A 171 -6.78 -9.91 19.98
CA ALA A 171 -7.01 -9.47 18.62
C ALA A 171 -5.94 -8.48 18.13
N CYS A 172 -5.38 -7.68 19.04
CA CYS A 172 -4.28 -6.78 18.71
C CYS A 172 -2.95 -7.54 18.54
N HIS A 173 -2.75 -8.64 19.27
CA HIS A 173 -1.55 -9.47 19.11
C HIS A 173 -1.46 -10.11 17.73
N GLU A 174 -2.58 -10.63 17.20
CA GLU A 174 -2.63 -11.12 15.81
C GLU A 174 -2.31 -10.01 14.82
N CYS A 175 -2.88 -8.82 15.02
CA CYS A 175 -2.59 -7.66 14.17
C CYS A 175 -1.12 -7.24 14.17
N LEU A 176 -0.45 -7.27 15.33
CA LEU A 176 0.97 -6.98 15.41
C LEU A 176 1.77 -8.02 14.61
N LYS A 177 1.44 -9.30 14.78
CA LYS A 177 2.09 -10.40 14.08
C LYS A 177 1.94 -10.25 12.57
N GLU A 178 0.73 -10.01 12.08
CA GLU A 178 0.45 -9.80 10.65
C GLU A 178 1.29 -8.66 10.07
N LEU A 179 1.40 -7.53 10.78
CA LEU A 179 2.23 -6.40 10.35
C LEU A 179 3.74 -6.69 10.34
N VAL A 180 4.22 -7.59 11.21
CA VAL A 180 5.61 -8.06 11.19
C VAL A 180 5.82 -9.08 10.06
N ASP A 181 4.85 -9.98 9.83
CA ASP A 181 4.91 -11.04 8.82
C ASP A 181 4.97 -10.45 7.41
N VAL A 182 4.22 -9.36 7.14
CA VAL A 182 4.32 -8.62 5.86
C VAL A 182 5.56 -7.74 5.74
N GLY A 183 6.40 -7.67 6.78
CA GLY A 183 7.60 -6.82 6.80
C GLY A 183 7.30 -5.33 6.92
N PHE A 184 6.08 -4.94 7.32
CA PHE A 184 5.77 -3.54 7.61
C PHE A 184 6.46 -3.07 8.89
N LEU A 185 6.53 -3.93 9.91
CA LEU A 185 7.31 -3.73 11.15
C LEU A 185 8.56 -4.62 11.15
N ALA A 186 9.59 -4.20 11.89
CA ALA A 186 10.80 -5.01 12.06
C ALA A 186 10.48 -6.41 12.59
N SER A 187 11.04 -7.41 11.92
CA SER A 187 11.13 -8.78 12.41
C SER A 187 12.37 -8.92 13.31
N PRO A 188 12.30 -9.69 14.41
CA PRO A 188 13.47 -9.93 15.24
C PRO A 188 14.57 -10.67 14.44
N PRO A 189 15.84 -10.57 14.86
CA PRO A 189 16.93 -11.26 14.17
C PRO A 189 16.71 -12.78 14.18
N LYS A 190 16.83 -13.45 13.01
CA LYS A 190 16.59 -14.91 12.87
C LYS A 190 17.33 -15.78 13.89
N LYS A 191 18.52 -15.35 14.33
CA LYS A 191 19.31 -16.06 15.34
C LYS A 191 18.62 -16.13 16.71
N ASP A 192 17.85 -15.11 17.05
CA ASP A 192 17.20 -14.93 18.35
C ASP A 192 15.81 -15.57 18.38
N ILE A 193 15.25 -15.90 17.21
CA ILE A 193 13.95 -16.56 17.04
C ILE A 193 14.03 -18.06 17.33
N ALA A 194 13.05 -18.57 18.06
CA ALA A 194 12.80 -19.98 18.29
C ALA A 194 11.70 -20.51 17.35
N GLY A 195 12.09 -20.97 16.16
CA GLY A 195 11.17 -21.56 15.17
C GLY A 195 10.47 -20.51 14.30
N ASN A 196 9.21 -20.78 13.91
CA ASN A 196 8.45 -19.94 12.96
C ASN A 196 7.54 -18.91 13.66
N LYS A 197 7.68 -18.73 14.98
CA LYS A 197 6.86 -17.81 15.78
C LYS A 197 7.75 -16.71 16.33
N LEU A 198 7.21 -15.52 16.61
CA LEU A 198 7.88 -14.37 17.28
C LEU A 198 8.23 -14.69 18.76
N GLU A 199 8.91 -15.80 18.96
CA GLU A 199 9.32 -16.36 20.24
C GLU A 199 10.84 -16.19 20.34
N LEU A 200 11.30 -15.44 21.34
CA LEU A 200 12.70 -15.08 21.53
C LEU A 200 13.34 -15.99 22.59
N LYS A 201 14.58 -16.41 22.34
CA LYS A 201 15.31 -17.33 23.22
C LYS A 201 15.80 -16.69 24.51
N THR A 202 16.06 -15.38 24.52
CA THR A 202 16.66 -14.68 25.67
C THR A 202 15.90 -13.40 25.98
N PHE A 203 15.87 -13.04 27.26
CA PHE A 203 15.22 -11.81 27.73
C PHE A 203 15.88 -10.56 27.15
N ALA A 204 17.22 -10.53 27.10
CA ALA A 204 17.97 -9.41 26.51
C ALA A 204 17.66 -9.20 25.02
N ALA A 205 17.41 -10.27 24.25
CA ALA A 205 16.95 -10.15 22.87
C ALA A 205 15.53 -9.60 22.79
N ALA A 206 14.65 -9.97 23.74
CA ALA A 206 13.30 -9.43 23.85
C ALA A 206 13.28 -7.94 24.20
N GLU A 207 14.10 -7.48 25.14
CA GLU A 207 14.22 -6.05 25.46
C GLU A 207 14.74 -5.24 24.28
N LYS A 208 15.77 -5.74 23.59
CA LYS A 208 16.30 -5.09 22.39
C LYS A 208 15.25 -4.98 21.29
N TYR A 209 14.51 -6.07 21.06
CA TYR A 209 13.44 -6.10 20.07
C TYR A 209 12.27 -5.18 20.45
N LEU A 210 11.88 -5.16 21.73
CA LEU A 210 10.86 -4.24 22.27
C LEU A 210 11.22 -2.77 21.98
N ALA A 211 12.47 -2.38 22.24
CA ALA A 211 12.94 -1.01 22.00
C ALA A 211 12.88 -0.64 20.51
N GLN A 212 13.40 -1.52 19.64
CA GLN A 212 13.35 -1.32 18.19
C GLN A 212 11.90 -1.24 17.67
N LEU A 213 11.04 -2.16 18.11
CA LEU A 213 9.65 -2.21 17.70
C LEU A 213 8.88 -0.97 18.18
N SER A 214 9.14 -0.51 19.40
CA SER A 214 8.55 0.71 19.95
C SER A 214 8.92 1.95 19.13
N GLU A 215 10.17 2.08 18.73
CA GLU A 215 10.64 3.17 17.89
C GLU A 215 9.97 3.15 16.51
N GLU A 216 9.92 1.98 15.86
CA GLU A 216 9.26 1.84 14.57
C GLU A 216 7.76 2.10 14.63
N MET A 217 7.08 1.60 15.67
CA MET A 217 5.65 1.84 15.85
C MET A 217 5.37 3.32 16.09
N CYS A 218 6.21 4.03 16.86
CA CYS A 218 6.05 5.48 17.07
C CYS A 218 6.18 6.27 15.77
N CYS A 219 7.11 5.87 14.90
CA CYS A 219 7.33 6.52 13.61
C CYS A 219 6.22 6.18 12.60
N LYS A 220 5.85 4.90 12.47
CA LYS A 220 4.95 4.40 11.43
C LYS A 220 3.47 4.47 11.82
N LEU A 221 3.13 4.30 13.08
CA LEU A 221 1.77 4.20 13.60
C LEU A 221 1.53 5.28 14.67
N PRO A 222 1.45 6.56 14.29
CA PRO A 222 1.24 7.62 15.27
C PRO A 222 -0.10 7.40 16.00
N THR A 223 -0.10 7.63 17.31
CA THR A 223 -1.29 7.51 18.17
C THR A 223 -1.67 8.87 18.75
N ARG A 224 -2.91 9.02 19.23
CA ARG A 224 -3.39 10.20 19.98
C ARG A 224 -3.25 11.57 19.29
N TRP A 225 -3.13 11.61 17.96
CA TRP A 225 -2.96 12.86 17.19
C TRP A 225 -4.28 13.44 16.66
N TYR A 226 -5.37 12.68 16.75
CA TYR A 226 -6.71 13.08 16.31
C TYR A 226 -7.65 13.22 17.52
N GLY A 227 -8.79 13.89 17.33
CA GLY A 227 -9.90 13.90 18.26
C GLY A 227 -11.18 13.31 17.65
N PHE A 228 -12.14 12.95 18.51
CA PHE A 228 -13.46 12.48 18.10
C PHE A 228 -14.57 13.37 18.66
N SER A 229 -15.69 13.44 17.95
CA SER A 229 -16.93 14.04 18.44
C SER A 229 -18.14 13.40 17.77
N GLU A 230 -19.20 13.22 18.53
CA GLU A 230 -20.52 12.77 18.04
C GLU A 230 -21.36 13.94 17.50
N LYS A 231 -21.07 15.18 17.94
CA LYS A 231 -21.85 16.38 17.59
C LYS A 231 -21.08 17.25 16.63
N LYS A 232 -21.75 17.65 15.53
CA LYS A 232 -21.19 18.54 14.51
C LYS A 232 -20.79 19.91 15.10
N PHE A 233 -21.54 20.45 16.06
CA PHE A 233 -21.55 21.89 16.39
C PHE A 233 -20.33 22.43 17.17
N SER A 234 -19.48 21.61 17.77
CA SER A 234 -18.31 22.07 18.56
C SER A 234 -16.99 22.16 17.78
N ILE A 235 -16.96 21.69 16.54
CA ILE A 235 -15.72 21.34 15.79
C ILE A 235 -15.22 22.52 14.92
N TRP A 236 -16.03 23.55 14.68
CA TRP A 236 -15.80 24.47 13.55
C TRP A 236 -14.71 25.53 13.73
N LYS A 237 -14.16 25.74 14.92
CA LYS A 237 -13.30 26.91 15.16
C LYS A 237 -11.80 26.65 15.09
N LYS A 238 -11.32 25.39 15.09
CA LYS A 238 -9.87 25.11 15.22
C LYS A 238 -9.30 23.93 14.45
N HIS A 239 -10.09 23.18 13.68
CA HIS A 239 -9.60 21.96 13.04
C HIS A 239 -9.34 22.16 11.55
N CYS A 240 -8.23 21.63 11.06
CA CYS A 240 -7.81 21.79 9.66
C CYS A 240 -8.47 20.73 8.76
N HIS A 241 -8.59 19.50 9.24
CA HIS A 241 -9.14 18.38 8.49
C HIS A 241 -10.14 17.61 9.35
N THR A 242 -11.19 17.10 8.70
CA THR A 242 -12.25 16.32 9.34
C THR A 242 -12.65 15.15 8.44
N GLY A 243 -12.85 13.99 9.06
CA GLY A 243 -13.53 12.84 8.46
C GLY A 243 -14.86 12.58 9.18
N VAL A 244 -15.82 12.04 8.45
CA VAL A 244 -17.16 11.74 8.93
C VAL A 244 -17.52 10.31 8.55
N TYR A 245 -17.86 9.52 9.56
CA TYR A 245 -18.49 8.22 9.39
C TYR A 245 -19.94 8.29 9.86
N ASP A 246 -20.88 7.83 9.03
CA ASP A 246 -22.31 7.78 9.32
C ASP A 246 -22.78 6.33 9.17
N GLY A 247 -22.81 5.60 10.28
CA GLY A 247 -23.00 4.14 10.27
C GLY A 247 -23.88 3.64 11.41
N CYS A 248 -23.79 2.34 11.71
CA CYS A 248 -24.68 1.67 12.65
C CYS A 248 -24.56 2.16 14.10
N CYS A 249 -23.38 2.63 14.54
CA CYS A 249 -23.24 3.23 15.87
C CYS A 249 -23.58 4.73 15.89
N GLY A 250 -24.09 5.29 14.79
CA GLY A 250 -24.38 6.71 14.62
C GLY A 250 -23.31 7.47 13.85
N LYS A 251 -23.31 8.79 14.02
CA LYS A 251 -22.44 9.71 13.29
C LYS A 251 -21.20 10.06 14.11
N TYR A 252 -20.03 9.66 13.63
CA TYR A 252 -18.74 9.96 14.23
C TYR A 252 -17.94 10.92 13.37
N ILE A 253 -17.34 11.92 13.99
CA ILE A 253 -16.48 12.89 13.33
C ILE A 253 -15.08 12.77 13.93
N ALA A 254 -14.12 12.33 13.11
CA ALA A 254 -12.70 12.40 13.42
C ALA A 254 -12.17 13.75 12.95
N TRP A 255 -11.37 14.42 13.76
CA TRP A 255 -10.80 15.73 13.42
C TRP A 255 -9.35 15.85 13.86
N VAL A 256 -8.62 16.75 13.21
CA VAL A 256 -7.19 16.97 13.45
C VAL A 256 -6.92 18.46 13.64
N ASP A 257 -6.18 18.78 14.70
CA ASP A 257 -5.69 20.15 14.92
C ASP A 257 -4.54 20.47 13.96
N SER A 258 -4.38 21.74 13.64
CA SER A 258 -3.26 22.31 12.89
C SER A 258 -1.88 21.82 13.37
N CYS A 259 -1.69 21.63 14.68
CA CYS A 259 -0.43 21.13 15.25
C CYS A 259 -0.14 19.66 14.92
N ASN A 260 -1.15 18.88 14.53
CA ASN A 260 -1.05 17.43 14.34
C ASN A 260 -1.15 16.98 12.87
N VAL A 261 -1.09 17.92 11.91
CA VAL A 261 -1.15 17.60 10.47
C VAL A 261 0.00 16.69 10.03
N ASP A 262 1.17 16.82 10.66
CA ASP A 262 2.32 15.95 10.43
C ASP A 262 2.04 14.48 10.79
N ALA A 263 1.36 14.24 11.91
CA ALA A 263 0.94 12.89 12.29
C ALA A 263 -0.15 12.32 11.36
N LEU A 264 -1.09 13.15 10.89
CA LEU A 264 -2.07 12.77 9.86
C LEU A 264 -1.38 12.38 8.54
N SER A 265 -0.35 13.14 8.16
CA SER A 265 0.45 12.87 6.95
C SER A 265 1.15 11.52 7.06
N ARG A 266 1.82 11.26 8.19
CA ARG A 266 2.46 9.95 8.47
C ARG A 266 1.46 8.81 8.48
N ALA A 267 0.32 8.96 9.15
CA ALA A 267 -0.73 7.94 9.17
C ALA A 267 -1.23 7.63 7.75
N THR A 268 -1.47 8.66 6.95
CA THR A 268 -1.94 8.52 5.55
C THR A 268 -0.90 7.80 4.69
N LEU A 269 0.38 8.17 4.78
CA LEU A 269 1.47 7.51 4.07
C LEU A 269 1.64 6.05 4.50
N THR A 270 1.47 5.77 5.80
CA THR A 270 1.47 4.40 6.33
C THR A 270 0.34 3.55 5.72
N LEU A 271 -0.88 4.08 5.67
CA LEU A 271 -2.00 3.38 5.06
C LEU A 271 -1.80 3.17 3.55
N GLN A 272 -1.28 4.17 2.84
CA GLN A 272 -0.94 4.02 1.42
C GLN A 272 0.15 2.97 1.21
N LYS A 273 1.18 2.95 2.06
CA LYS A 273 2.25 1.96 2.00
C LYS A 273 1.72 0.55 2.23
N LEU A 274 0.84 0.35 3.21
CA LEU A 274 0.18 -0.94 3.46
C LEU A 274 -0.74 -1.36 2.31
N ALA A 275 -1.45 -0.41 1.70
CA ALA A 275 -2.32 -0.67 0.55
C ALA A 275 -1.56 -1.12 -0.69
N VAL A 276 -0.33 -0.63 -0.89
CA VAL A 276 0.54 -0.96 -2.03
C VAL A 276 1.48 -2.12 -1.72
N LEU A 277 1.66 -2.48 -0.44
CA LEU A 277 2.58 -3.54 -0.03
C LEU A 277 2.27 -4.81 -0.84
N GLU A 278 3.27 -5.28 -1.57
CA GLU A 278 3.19 -6.57 -2.24
C GLU A 278 3.40 -7.64 -1.18
N ASP A 279 2.55 -8.65 -1.17
CA ASP A 279 2.70 -9.72 -0.20
C ASP A 279 4.05 -10.40 -0.43
N PRO A 280 4.92 -10.49 0.61
CA PRO A 280 6.21 -11.15 0.46
C PRO A 280 6.06 -12.65 0.15
N SER A 281 4.83 -13.19 0.23
CA SER A 281 4.51 -14.59 0.00
C SER A 281 4.48 -15.02 -1.46
N THR A 282 4.46 -14.10 -2.43
CA THR A 282 4.69 -14.46 -3.83
C THR A 282 6.05 -13.94 -4.27
N PRO A 283 7.14 -14.68 -3.99
CA PRO A 283 8.41 -14.39 -4.64
C PRO A 283 8.17 -14.43 -6.15
N SER A 284 8.25 -13.26 -6.80
CA SER A 284 8.24 -13.18 -8.24
C SER A 284 9.68 -13.21 -8.72
N MET A 285 10.05 -14.23 -9.49
CA MET A 285 11.35 -14.28 -10.13
C MET A 285 11.20 -13.81 -11.58
N GLU A 286 11.92 -12.76 -11.96
CA GLU A 286 12.08 -12.40 -13.37
C GLU A 286 13.10 -13.36 -13.98
N VAL A 287 12.61 -14.37 -14.71
CA VAL A 287 13.46 -15.31 -15.43
C VAL A 287 13.79 -14.69 -16.78
N ARG A 288 15.08 -14.39 -16.98
CA ARG A 288 15.62 -13.92 -18.26
C ARG A 288 16.31 -15.07 -18.97
N ARG A 289 15.86 -15.40 -20.17
CA ARG A 289 16.49 -16.44 -21.00
C ARG A 289 16.91 -15.85 -22.34
N LEU A 290 18.22 -15.89 -22.61
CA LEU A 290 18.79 -15.59 -23.92
C LEU A 290 18.78 -16.86 -24.76
N VAL A 291 18.17 -16.81 -25.94
CA VAL A 291 18.13 -17.92 -26.89
C VAL A 291 18.79 -17.46 -28.19
N LYS A 292 19.80 -18.19 -28.66
CA LYS A 292 20.40 -18.00 -29.98
C LYS A 292 19.61 -18.77 -31.02
N ILE A 293 18.99 -18.07 -31.98
CA ILE A 293 18.31 -18.67 -33.13
C ILE A 293 18.91 -18.05 -34.38
N GLY A 294 19.58 -18.85 -35.21
CA GLY A 294 20.13 -18.38 -36.48
C GLY A 294 21.26 -17.34 -36.39
N GLY A 295 21.94 -17.23 -35.24
CA GLY A 295 23.01 -16.25 -35.02
C GLY A 295 22.56 -14.94 -34.37
N GLU A 296 21.24 -14.71 -34.21
CA GLU A 296 20.69 -13.61 -33.42
C GLU A 296 20.37 -14.07 -31.99
N GLU A 297 20.69 -13.23 -31.00
CA GLU A 297 20.32 -13.43 -29.59
C GLU A 297 18.96 -12.79 -29.31
N LEU A 298 17.96 -13.59 -28.93
CA LEU A 298 16.65 -13.12 -28.50
C LEU A 298 16.52 -13.25 -26.98
N GLU A 299 16.16 -12.16 -26.30
CA GLU A 299 15.90 -12.13 -24.85
C GLU A 299 14.40 -12.36 -24.57
N TYR A 300 14.10 -13.42 -23.83
CA TYR A 300 12.76 -13.68 -23.30
C TYR A 300 12.73 -13.31 -21.82
N LYS A 301 11.79 -12.43 -21.45
CA LYS A 301 11.51 -12.06 -20.06
C LYS A 301 10.17 -12.67 -19.65
N ALA A 302 10.18 -13.48 -18.61
CA ALA A 302 8.97 -13.99 -17.98
C ALA A 302 9.05 -13.71 -16.48
N THR A 303 7.99 -13.15 -15.91
CA THR A 303 7.84 -13.02 -14.46
C THR A 303 7.03 -14.22 -13.98
N VAL A 304 7.66 -15.11 -13.23
CA VAL A 304 6.97 -16.25 -12.62
C VAL A 304 6.71 -15.90 -11.16
N ALA A 305 5.44 -15.86 -10.77
CA ALA A 305 5.01 -15.71 -9.39
C ALA A 305 4.67 -17.09 -8.83
N GLY A 306 5.34 -17.53 -7.76
CA GLY A 306 5.13 -18.84 -7.15
C GLY A 306 6.36 -19.40 -6.44
N SER A 307 6.26 -20.61 -5.90
CA SER A 307 7.42 -21.33 -5.36
C SER A 307 8.47 -21.55 -6.45
N LEU A 308 9.76 -21.62 -6.08
CA LEU A 308 10.84 -22.00 -7.00
C LEU A 308 10.52 -23.32 -7.71
N ASP A 309 9.90 -24.26 -7.00
CA ASP A 309 9.51 -25.57 -7.51
C ASP A 309 8.39 -25.47 -8.57
N ASP A 310 7.43 -24.55 -8.38
CA ASP A 310 6.35 -24.31 -9.34
C ASP A 310 6.90 -23.64 -10.61
N ALA A 311 7.86 -22.73 -10.44
CA ALA A 311 8.53 -22.06 -11.54
C ALA A 311 9.37 -23.04 -12.38
N GLU A 312 10.09 -23.95 -11.74
CA GLU A 312 10.87 -24.98 -12.43
C GLU A 312 9.95 -25.94 -13.21
N ALA A 313 8.80 -26.32 -12.63
CA ALA A 313 7.81 -27.16 -13.30
C ALA A 313 7.18 -26.47 -14.54
N ASP A 314 6.86 -25.18 -14.46
CA ASP A 314 6.29 -24.45 -15.59
C ASP A 314 7.32 -24.13 -16.68
N ILE A 315 8.58 -23.88 -16.30
CA ILE A 315 9.70 -23.79 -17.25
C ILE A 315 9.87 -25.12 -17.99
N GLN A 316 9.81 -26.25 -17.28
CA GLN A 316 9.95 -27.57 -17.88
C GLN A 316 8.80 -27.88 -18.85
N LYS A 317 7.54 -27.57 -18.48
CA LYS A 317 6.40 -27.68 -19.40
C LYS A 317 6.59 -26.85 -20.68
N PHE A 318 7.17 -25.65 -20.56
CA PHE A 318 7.43 -24.81 -21.73
C PHE A 318 8.54 -25.39 -22.63
N ILE A 319 9.54 -26.03 -22.03
CA ILE A 319 10.59 -26.74 -22.78
C ILE A 319 10.00 -27.94 -23.51
N ASP A 320 9.17 -28.73 -22.82
CA ASP A 320 8.57 -29.96 -23.35
C ASP A 320 7.49 -29.68 -24.42
N ALA A 321 6.83 -28.51 -24.35
CA ALA A 321 5.85 -28.08 -25.34
C ALA A 321 6.48 -27.60 -26.67
N ARG A 322 7.82 -27.50 -26.78
CA ARG A 322 8.45 -27.16 -28.06
C ARG A 322 8.31 -28.32 -29.05
N PRO A 323 7.79 -28.07 -30.26
CA PRO A 323 7.78 -29.09 -31.30
C PRO A 323 9.23 -29.49 -31.64
N ASP A 324 9.47 -30.80 -31.71
CA ASP A 324 10.77 -31.38 -32.05
C ASP A 324 11.21 -30.86 -33.43
N PRO A 325 12.34 -30.11 -33.52
CA PRO A 325 12.79 -29.53 -34.78
C PRO A 325 13.09 -30.61 -35.84
N ASN A 326 13.31 -31.87 -35.44
CA ASN A 326 13.57 -32.98 -36.35
C ASN A 326 12.29 -33.66 -36.86
N LYS A 327 11.10 -33.29 -36.33
CA LYS A 327 9.80 -33.80 -36.81
C LYS A 327 9.09 -32.86 -37.77
N ILE A 328 9.69 -31.72 -38.11
CA ILE A 328 9.19 -30.85 -39.19
C ILE A 328 9.62 -31.51 -40.50
N GLY A 329 8.74 -32.36 -41.04
CA GLY A 329 8.95 -33.00 -42.32
C GLY A 329 9.11 -31.96 -43.44
N PRO A 330 9.88 -32.26 -44.50
CA PRO A 330 10.14 -31.33 -45.60
C PRO A 330 8.91 -30.97 -46.45
N GLU A 331 7.71 -31.46 -46.12
CA GLU A 331 6.49 -31.23 -46.89
C GLU A 331 5.74 -29.92 -46.53
N ASP A 332 6.05 -29.27 -45.41
CA ASP A 332 5.37 -28.05 -44.96
C ASP A 332 6.18 -26.74 -45.16
N ALA A 333 7.19 -26.75 -46.03
CA ALA A 333 7.94 -25.54 -46.42
C ALA A 333 7.13 -24.56 -47.31
N GLY A 334 5.81 -24.75 -47.41
CA GLY A 334 4.89 -23.92 -48.17
C GLY A 334 4.26 -22.79 -47.36
N GLY A 335 5.03 -21.74 -47.06
CA GLY A 335 4.51 -20.36 -47.04
C GLY A 335 3.45 -19.95 -46.01
N GLN A 336 3.35 -20.56 -44.82
CA GLN A 336 2.53 -19.99 -43.74
C GLN A 336 3.36 -19.23 -42.71
N ARG A 337 3.09 -17.92 -42.61
CA ARG A 337 3.68 -17.01 -41.63
C ARG A 337 3.40 -17.50 -40.20
N PRO A 338 4.33 -17.31 -39.24
CA PRO A 338 4.16 -17.77 -37.87
C PRO A 338 2.91 -17.13 -37.25
N GLN A 339 1.96 -17.98 -36.84
CA GLN A 339 0.82 -17.54 -36.05
C GLN A 339 1.33 -17.06 -34.69
N ARG A 340 0.94 -15.83 -34.31
CA ARG A 340 1.16 -15.30 -32.96
C ARG A 340 0.39 -16.17 -31.97
N PHE A 341 1.10 -16.87 -31.10
CA PHE A 341 0.52 -17.48 -29.91
C PHE A 341 0.02 -16.38 -28.98
N ASN A 342 -1.29 -16.34 -28.74
CA ASN A 342 -1.92 -15.38 -27.82
C ASN A 342 -1.99 -16.01 -26.41
N PHE A 343 -1.40 -15.35 -25.43
CA PHE A 343 -1.10 -15.90 -24.08
C PHE A 343 -2.23 -15.70 -23.04
N GLU A 344 -3.46 -15.34 -23.44
CA GLU A 344 -4.49 -14.91 -22.49
C GLU A 344 -5.23 -16.04 -21.72
N ASN A 345 -5.00 -17.33 -22.01
CA ASN A 345 -5.90 -18.40 -21.52
C ASN A 345 -5.39 -19.32 -20.38
N LEU A 346 -4.30 -19.01 -19.67
CA LEU A 346 -3.72 -19.91 -18.65
C LEU A 346 -4.09 -19.60 -17.18
N LYS A 347 -5.18 -18.88 -16.92
CA LYS A 347 -5.49 -18.33 -15.57
C LYS A 347 -6.43 -19.13 -14.66
N SER A 348 -6.73 -20.40 -14.90
CA SER A 348 -7.68 -21.11 -14.01
C SER A 348 -7.29 -22.56 -13.69
N LEU A 349 -6.56 -22.78 -12.59
CA LEU A 349 -6.57 -24.05 -11.86
C LEU A 349 -6.56 -23.78 -10.33
N PRO A 350 -7.35 -24.53 -9.53
CA PRO A 350 -7.44 -24.33 -8.08
C PRO A 350 -6.29 -25.01 -7.31
N PRO A 351 -5.93 -24.53 -6.11
CA PRO A 351 -4.77 -25.02 -5.37
C PRO A 351 -5.05 -26.35 -4.64
N ARG A 352 -4.01 -27.19 -4.56
CA ARG A 352 -4.02 -28.52 -3.92
C ARG A 352 -3.20 -28.49 -2.64
N GLU A 353 -3.79 -28.89 -1.52
CA GLU A 353 -3.14 -28.98 -0.20
C GLU A 353 -1.98 -30.00 -0.18
N GLN A 354 -0.86 -29.64 0.44
CA GLN A 354 0.21 -30.58 0.80
C GLN A 354 0.57 -30.48 2.29
N LYS A 355 0.54 -31.64 2.96
CA LYS A 355 1.11 -31.88 4.31
C LYS A 355 2.56 -32.34 4.16
N SER A 356 3.46 -31.78 4.95
CA SER A 356 4.84 -32.29 5.08
C SER A 356 5.18 -32.59 6.55
N THR A 357 5.92 -33.68 6.75
CA THR A 357 6.53 -34.13 8.01
C THR A 357 8.04 -34.25 7.77
N PRO A 358 8.93 -33.79 8.66
CA PRO A 358 10.37 -33.87 8.42
C PRO A 358 11.09 -34.94 9.26
N ALA A 359 12.22 -35.43 8.74
CA ALA A 359 13.23 -36.24 9.42
C ALA A 359 14.49 -35.41 9.77
N PRO A 360 15.32 -35.81 10.75
CA PRO A 360 16.25 -34.91 11.44
C PRO A 360 17.74 -35.14 11.10
N PHE A 361 18.58 -34.14 11.40
CA PHE A 361 20.05 -34.30 11.44
C PHE A 361 20.66 -33.53 12.63
N LEU A 362 21.58 -34.23 13.33
CA LEU A 362 22.34 -33.88 14.54
C LEU A 362 23.43 -32.80 14.24
N GLN A 363 24.05 -32.05 15.17
CA GLN A 363 24.79 -32.50 16.34
C GLN A 363 25.24 -31.30 17.24
N GLN A 364 25.69 -31.62 18.46
CA GLN A 364 25.82 -30.81 19.68
C GLN A 364 27.11 -29.98 19.80
N PHE A 365 27.17 -29.05 20.78
CA PHE A 365 28.14 -29.07 21.90
C PHE A 365 27.65 -28.14 23.05
N ASN A 366 27.67 -28.67 24.28
CA ASN A 366 27.30 -28.03 25.56
C ASN A 366 28.58 -27.77 26.37
N THR A 367 28.63 -26.66 27.13
CA THR A 367 29.12 -26.66 28.53
C THR A 367 28.47 -25.51 29.34
N PRO A 368 28.28 -25.68 30.68
CA PRO A 368 27.46 -24.80 31.51
C PRO A 368 28.28 -23.85 32.40
N ILE A 369 27.73 -22.69 32.74
CA ILE A 369 28.23 -21.86 33.86
C ILE A 369 27.05 -21.32 34.69
N VAL A 370 27.26 -21.36 35.99
CA VAL A 370 26.36 -21.15 37.14
C VAL A 370 26.16 -19.64 37.45
N VAL A 371 24.88 -19.22 37.58
CA VAL A 371 24.19 -18.38 38.63
C VAL A 371 25.03 -17.26 39.31
N PRO A 372 24.57 -15.99 39.49
CA PRO A 372 23.48 -15.72 40.43
C PRO A 372 22.54 -14.51 40.23
N SER A 373 21.45 -14.64 41.00
CA SER A 373 20.34 -13.73 41.27
C SER A 373 20.74 -12.41 41.93
N THR A 374 20.12 -11.32 41.49
CA THR A 374 19.70 -10.12 42.23
C THR A 374 18.82 -9.32 41.26
N GLY A 375 17.78 -8.58 41.60
CA GLY A 375 17.21 -8.13 42.87
C GLY A 375 16.19 -7.06 42.46
N SER A 376 14.96 -7.21 42.94
CA SER A 376 13.83 -6.33 42.65
C SER A 376 14.04 -4.90 43.14
N ALA A 377 13.52 -3.91 42.40
CA ALA A 377 13.10 -2.63 42.97
C ALA A 377 11.95 -2.03 42.15
N ILE A 378 10.77 -2.03 42.77
CA ILE A 378 9.57 -1.32 42.36
C ILE A 378 9.67 0.11 42.92
N GLN A 379 9.45 1.13 42.10
CA GLN A 379 9.14 2.49 42.56
C GLN A 379 7.83 2.95 41.93
N ILE A 380 6.86 3.22 42.82
CA ILE A 380 5.62 3.94 42.55
C ILE A 380 5.81 5.36 43.09
N THR A 381 5.34 6.37 42.34
CA THR A 381 4.64 7.59 42.82
C THR A 381 4.56 8.64 41.70
N PRO A 382 3.70 9.66 41.82
CA PRO A 382 2.45 9.78 42.58
C PRO A 382 1.18 9.67 41.71
#